data_AF-A0A9W9VZN6-F1
#
_entry.id   AF-A0A9W9VZN6-F1
#
_cell.length_a   1.000
_cell.length_b   1.000
_cell.length_c   1.000
_cell.angle_alpha   90.00
_cell.angle_beta   90.00
_cell.angle_gamma   90.00
#
_symmetry.space_group_name_H-M   'P 1'
#
loop_
_entity.id
_entity.type
_entity.pdbx_description
1 polymer ?
#
loop_
_entity_poly.entity_id
_entity_poly.type
_entity_poly.pdbx_seq_one_letter_code
_entity_poly.pdbx_strand_id
1 'polypeptide(L)'
;MPLIQLHPHPFTILPSHPSLPPGPPRPEAKHVASTALQEALELLNSDLPTWEKDPKPRRSPPAYADIRLSQKWRKYEQMPDPSSSSSSPSPSPSPSTGNLKRKPEFWVCRQSEHPDAAVAGSAPWTEFEDGLRSEHAEHEMEYTPSVTGVERLLQWTEQEIGELDMNGVTFKDVDVEVNLITHTFHPTALISPRSFISFTISATYDAHSNEPSYPSKGFITVQIPLHPDPTTTPTAIHEKIKSAVPRRTIFANYASVERVAKKNRPPVSSSSQQQQHWTMATTSDAGGLIPQWVQRNWTLGGVPRAVVADVGLFIDWSTKRRALS
;
A
#
# COMPACT_ATOMS: atom_id res chain seq x y z
N MET A 1 13.71 -6.89 -9.30
CA MET A 1 12.96 -5.67 -9.65
C MET A 1 12.29 -5.16 -8.38
N PRO A 2 12.13 -3.84 -8.20
CA PRO A 2 11.38 -3.29 -7.08
C PRO A 2 9.92 -3.78 -7.12
N LEU A 3 9.39 -4.20 -5.98
CA LEU A 3 8.01 -4.63 -5.82
C LEU A 3 7.09 -3.43 -5.61
N ILE A 4 7.48 -2.45 -4.80
CA ILE A 4 6.59 -1.38 -4.34
C ILE A 4 6.63 -0.18 -5.29
N GLN A 5 6.08 -0.33 -6.50
CA GLN A 5 6.07 0.67 -7.56
C GLN A 5 4.69 0.86 -8.19
N LEU A 6 4.46 1.99 -8.85
CA LEU A 6 3.19 2.28 -9.52
C LEU A 6 2.89 1.35 -10.71
N HIS A 7 3.94 0.95 -11.43
CA HIS A 7 3.76 0.03 -12.56
C HIS A 7 3.31 -1.35 -12.04
N PRO A 8 2.14 -1.84 -12.47
CA PRO A 8 1.59 -3.07 -11.94
C PRO A 8 2.44 -4.28 -12.36
N HIS A 9 2.49 -5.27 -11.48
CA HIS A 9 3.18 -6.53 -11.74
C HIS A 9 2.24 -7.55 -12.40
N PRO A 10 2.80 -8.49 -13.19
CA PRO A 10 2.05 -9.64 -13.67
C PRO A 10 1.73 -10.61 -12.52
N PHE A 11 0.67 -11.42 -12.67
CA PHE A 11 0.29 -12.46 -11.70
C PHE A 11 1.36 -13.57 -11.52
N THR A 12 2.42 -13.57 -12.32
CA THR A 12 3.57 -14.48 -12.18
C THR A 12 4.47 -14.13 -11.00
N ILE A 13 4.39 -12.92 -10.43
CA ILE A 13 5.12 -12.58 -9.19
C ILE A 13 4.51 -13.23 -7.94
N LEU A 14 3.27 -13.70 -8.04
CA LEU A 14 2.55 -14.25 -6.91
C LEU A 14 3.20 -15.56 -6.45
N PRO A 15 3.27 -15.79 -5.13
CA PRO A 15 3.77 -17.03 -4.59
C PRO A 15 3.01 -18.26 -5.06
N SER A 16 3.60 -19.45 -4.88
CA SER A 16 2.88 -20.71 -5.08
C SER A 16 1.60 -20.76 -4.25
N HIS A 17 0.48 -21.19 -4.84
CA HIS A 17 -0.81 -21.31 -4.15
C HIS A 17 -1.65 -22.42 -4.79
N PRO A 18 -2.45 -23.19 -4.04
CA PRO A 18 -3.23 -24.31 -4.59
C PRO A 18 -4.22 -23.94 -5.69
N SER A 19 -4.79 -22.73 -5.63
CA SER A 19 -5.70 -22.19 -6.67
C SER A 19 -4.99 -21.62 -7.90
N LEU A 20 -3.65 -21.62 -7.93
CA LEU A 20 -2.87 -21.23 -9.10
C LEU A 20 -2.47 -22.48 -9.88
N PRO A 21 -2.48 -22.42 -11.23
CA PRO A 21 -2.10 -23.58 -12.04
C PRO A 21 -0.64 -23.95 -11.79
N PRO A 22 -0.30 -25.26 -11.86
CA PRO A 22 1.08 -25.69 -11.89
C PRO A 22 1.74 -25.07 -13.13
N GLY A 23 2.76 -24.25 -12.91
CA GLY A 23 3.37 -23.43 -13.94
C GLY A 23 4.88 -23.36 -13.77
N PRO A 24 5.57 -22.38 -14.39
CA PRO A 24 6.97 -22.13 -14.07
C PRO A 24 7.14 -21.90 -12.56
N PRO A 25 8.34 -22.16 -12.00
CA PRO A 25 8.59 -21.99 -10.57
C PRO A 25 8.12 -20.61 -10.08
N ARG A 26 7.16 -20.61 -9.16
CA ARG A 26 6.70 -19.41 -8.46
C ARG A 26 7.57 -19.19 -7.22
N PRO A 27 7.77 -17.94 -6.79
CA PRO A 27 8.55 -17.68 -5.58
C PRO A 27 7.85 -18.23 -4.33
N GLU A 28 8.62 -18.45 -3.27
CA GLU A 28 8.05 -18.80 -1.97
C GLU A 28 7.39 -17.57 -1.33
N ALA A 29 6.27 -17.77 -0.63
CA ALA A 29 5.54 -16.67 0.03
C ALA A 29 6.44 -15.92 1.02
N LYS A 30 7.24 -16.68 1.78
CA LYS A 30 8.27 -16.16 2.69
C LYS A 30 9.25 -15.20 2.00
N HIS A 31 9.75 -15.56 0.82
CA HIS A 31 10.71 -14.74 0.09
C HIS A 31 10.07 -13.44 -0.43
N VAL A 32 8.85 -13.52 -0.99
CA VAL A 32 8.13 -12.35 -1.48
C VAL A 32 7.77 -11.40 -0.34
N ALA A 33 7.24 -11.92 0.77
CA ALA A 33 6.93 -11.13 1.96
C ALA A 33 8.17 -10.43 2.51
N SER A 34 9.28 -11.16 2.66
CA SER A 34 10.55 -10.57 3.13
C SER A 34 11.06 -9.47 2.21
N THR A 35 10.99 -9.67 0.89
CA THR A 35 11.43 -8.66 -0.09
C THR A 35 10.57 -7.40 0.01
N ALA A 36 9.24 -7.55 0.09
CA ALA A 36 8.32 -6.44 0.19
C ALA A 36 8.49 -5.66 1.50
N LEU A 37 8.59 -6.35 2.63
CA LEU A 37 8.79 -5.72 3.94
C LEU A 37 10.14 -5.00 4.02
N GLN A 38 11.20 -5.57 3.44
CA GLN A 38 12.50 -4.90 3.36
C GLN A 38 12.43 -3.62 2.52
N GLU A 39 11.83 -3.66 1.33
CA GLU A 39 11.66 -2.47 0.48
C GLU A 39 10.79 -1.41 1.19
N ALA A 40 9.78 -1.83 1.93
CA ALA A 40 8.92 -0.94 2.72
C ALA A 40 9.70 -0.24 3.85
N LEU A 41 10.55 -0.97 4.58
CA LEU A 41 11.43 -0.38 5.59
C LEU A 41 12.43 0.61 4.98
N GLU A 42 13.01 0.30 3.83
CA GLU A 42 13.91 1.21 3.12
C GLU A 42 13.19 2.49 2.68
N LEU A 43 11.98 2.35 2.13
CA LEU A 43 11.13 3.49 1.75
C LEU A 43 10.82 4.37 2.96
N LEU A 44 10.38 3.78 4.08
CA LEU A 44 9.93 4.54 5.25
C LEU A 44 11.08 5.18 6.04
N ASN A 45 12.23 4.52 6.15
CA ASN A 45 13.29 4.94 7.06
C ASN A 45 14.45 5.65 6.36
N SER A 46 14.71 5.33 5.08
CA SER A 46 15.83 5.90 4.32
C SER A 46 15.35 6.92 3.29
N ASP A 47 14.31 6.60 2.51
CA ASP A 47 13.85 7.46 1.41
C ASP A 47 12.96 8.60 1.92
N LEU A 48 11.90 8.29 2.69
CA LEU A 48 10.87 9.23 3.17
C LEU A 48 11.42 10.48 3.87
N PRO A 49 12.47 10.41 4.72
CA PRO A 49 13.07 11.61 5.33
C PRO A 49 13.58 12.65 4.32
N THR A 50 13.85 12.25 3.09
CA THR A 50 14.34 13.11 2.00
C THR A 50 13.23 13.80 1.20
N TRP A 51 11.96 13.51 1.51
CA TRP A 51 10.82 13.99 0.72
C TRP A 51 10.52 15.47 1.00
N GLU A 52 10.02 16.17 -0.01
CA GLU A 52 9.63 17.57 0.11
C GLU A 52 8.40 17.66 1.02
N LYS A 53 8.51 18.42 2.12
CA LYS A 53 7.43 18.56 3.10
C LYS A 53 6.50 19.70 2.71
N ASP A 54 5.20 19.46 2.77
CA ASP A 54 4.19 20.52 2.70
C ASP A 54 4.36 21.41 3.95
N PRO A 55 4.54 22.74 3.78
CA PRO A 55 4.73 23.64 4.91
C PRO A 55 3.49 23.75 5.80
N LYS A 56 2.29 23.42 5.29
CA LYS A 56 1.04 23.60 6.01
C LYS A 56 0.44 22.25 6.44
N PRO A 57 0.23 22.03 7.75
CA PRO A 57 -0.50 20.85 8.21
C PRO A 57 -1.95 20.88 7.70
N ARG A 58 -2.49 19.69 7.44
CA ARG A 58 -3.87 19.47 6.99
C ARG A 58 -4.70 18.90 8.14
N ARG A 59 -6.01 18.98 8.01
CA ARG A 59 -6.98 18.47 8.98
C ARG A 59 -7.91 17.49 8.28
N SER A 60 -8.37 16.49 9.01
CA SER A 60 -9.35 15.52 8.54
C SER A 60 -10.37 15.23 9.63
N PRO A 61 -11.34 16.12 9.85
CA PRO A 61 -12.38 15.89 10.85
C PRO A 61 -13.12 14.57 10.59
N PRO A 62 -13.53 13.83 11.64
CA PRO A 62 -13.48 14.20 13.05
C PRO A 62 -12.12 13.96 13.73
N ALA A 63 -11.09 13.50 13.04
CA ALA A 63 -9.77 13.32 13.65
C ALA A 63 -9.20 14.66 14.16
N TYR A 64 -8.61 14.62 15.36
CA TYR A 64 -8.02 15.82 15.98
C TYR A 64 -6.55 16.00 15.64
N ALA A 65 -5.92 14.97 15.08
CA ALA A 65 -4.54 15.00 14.65
C ALA A 65 -4.30 16.00 13.50
N ASP A 66 -3.19 16.72 13.56
CA ASP A 66 -2.65 17.42 12.39
C ASP A 66 -1.99 16.41 11.46
N ILE A 67 -2.25 16.56 10.16
CA ILE A 67 -1.73 15.66 9.14
C ILE A 67 -0.65 16.39 8.36
N ARG A 68 0.58 15.91 8.44
CA ARG A 68 1.72 16.41 7.68
C ARG A 68 1.80 15.67 6.35
N LEU A 69 1.93 16.42 5.27
CA LEU A 69 2.14 15.86 3.95
C LEU A 69 3.59 16.01 3.52
N SER A 70 4.08 15.04 2.77
CA SER A 70 5.29 15.17 1.97
C SER A 70 5.12 14.50 0.61
N GLN A 71 5.96 14.85 -0.35
CA GLN A 71 5.88 14.35 -1.71
C GLN A 71 7.27 14.17 -2.32
N LYS A 72 7.39 13.24 -3.26
CA LYS A 72 8.62 13.04 -4.03
C LYS A 72 8.33 12.40 -5.38
N TRP A 73 9.11 12.81 -6.37
CA TRP A 73 9.19 12.07 -7.62
C TRP A 73 10.26 10.98 -7.51
N ARG A 74 9.85 9.72 -7.51
CA ARG A 74 10.76 8.57 -7.43
C ARG A 74 11.11 8.11 -8.85
N LYS A 75 12.39 7.91 -9.11
CA LYS A 75 12.89 7.24 -10.31
C LYS A 75 13.40 5.88 -9.87
N TYR A 76 12.96 4.82 -10.53
CA TYR A 76 13.59 3.53 -10.38
C TYR A 76 14.82 3.49 -11.27
N GLU A 77 16.00 3.44 -10.67
CA GLU A 77 17.21 3.12 -11.40
C GLU A 77 17.05 1.69 -11.96
N GLN A 78 17.18 1.57 -13.28
CA GLN A 78 17.27 0.25 -13.91
C GLN A 78 18.48 -0.44 -13.27
N MET A 79 18.32 -1.68 -12.79
CA MET A 79 19.50 -2.50 -12.55
C MET A 79 20.31 -2.53 -13.84
N PRO A 80 21.64 -2.31 -13.78
CA PRO A 80 22.47 -2.39 -14.98
C PRO A 80 22.28 -3.77 -15.60
N ASP A 81 21.94 -3.78 -16.88
CA ASP A 81 21.81 -5.00 -17.67
C ASP A 81 23.21 -5.65 -17.75
N PRO A 82 23.44 -6.85 -17.20
CA PRO A 82 24.74 -7.51 -17.26
C PRO A 82 25.16 -7.85 -18.70
N SER A 83 24.29 -7.65 -19.69
CA SER A 83 24.62 -7.82 -21.11
C SER A 83 25.24 -6.58 -21.79
N SER A 84 25.34 -5.42 -21.11
CA SER A 84 25.88 -4.21 -21.74
C SER A 84 27.42 -4.15 -21.81
N SER A 85 28.14 -5.22 -21.46
CA SER A 85 29.61 -5.28 -21.52
C SER A 85 30.18 -6.13 -22.66
N SER A 86 29.39 -6.57 -23.64
CA SER A 86 29.93 -7.23 -24.85
C SER A 86 29.76 -6.35 -26.08
N SER A 87 30.81 -5.62 -26.41
CA SER A 87 31.01 -4.99 -27.72
C SER A 87 31.20 -6.07 -28.79
N SER A 88 30.16 -6.39 -29.55
CA SER A 88 30.26 -7.09 -30.83
C SER A 88 29.12 -6.65 -31.76
N PRO A 89 29.41 -6.12 -32.95
CA PRO A 89 28.38 -5.68 -33.89
C PRO A 89 27.88 -6.89 -34.70
N SER A 90 26.59 -7.21 -34.59
CA SER A 90 25.89 -8.12 -35.51
C SER A 90 24.65 -7.42 -36.06
N PRO A 91 24.43 -7.40 -37.40
CA PRO A 91 23.26 -6.77 -38.00
C PRO A 91 22.15 -7.81 -38.18
N SER A 92 21.15 -7.81 -37.30
CA SER A 92 19.88 -8.50 -37.54
C SER A 92 18.76 -7.79 -36.77
N PRO A 93 17.71 -7.27 -37.43
CA PRO A 93 16.61 -6.61 -36.75
C PRO A 93 15.68 -7.67 -36.16
N SER A 94 15.93 -8.05 -34.91
CA SER A 94 14.94 -8.75 -34.09
C SER A 94 13.95 -7.69 -33.55
N PRO A 95 12.65 -7.98 -33.43
CA PRO A 95 11.68 -7.02 -32.91
C PRO A 95 12.08 -6.67 -31.47
N SER A 96 12.50 -5.42 -31.31
CA SER A 96 12.96 -4.84 -30.05
C SER A 96 11.95 -5.07 -28.94
N THR A 97 12.34 -5.83 -27.92
CA THR A 97 11.86 -5.62 -26.55
C THR A 97 12.21 -4.20 -26.16
N GLY A 98 11.25 -3.30 -26.39
CA GLY A 98 11.42 -1.87 -26.18
C GLY A 98 11.88 -1.61 -24.75
N ASN A 99 13.03 -0.96 -24.64
CA ASN A 99 13.56 -0.39 -23.43
C ASN A 99 12.61 0.75 -22.98
N LEU A 100 11.49 0.37 -22.37
CA LEU A 100 10.49 1.29 -21.83
C LEU A 100 11.17 2.04 -20.68
N LYS A 101 11.68 3.24 -20.97
CA LYS A 101 12.13 4.18 -19.95
C LYS A 101 10.97 4.38 -18.98
N ARG A 102 11.07 3.79 -17.79
CA ARG A 102 10.06 3.94 -16.73
C ARG A 102 9.96 5.42 -16.38
N LYS A 103 8.74 5.95 -16.45
CA LYS A 103 8.49 7.35 -16.09
C LYS A 103 8.68 7.51 -14.58
N PRO A 104 9.15 8.68 -14.11
CA PRO A 104 9.15 8.99 -12.69
C PRO A 104 7.74 8.86 -12.11
N GLU A 105 7.65 8.33 -10.90
CA GLU A 105 6.40 8.12 -10.18
C GLU A 105 6.22 9.23 -9.14
N PHE A 106 5.00 9.78 -9.04
CA PHE A 106 4.69 10.81 -8.06
C PHE A 106 4.14 10.15 -6.80
N TRP A 107 4.90 10.26 -5.71
CA TRP A 107 4.56 9.70 -4.42
C TRP A 107 4.13 10.79 -3.45
N VAL A 108 3.15 10.47 -2.62
CA VAL A 108 2.64 11.32 -1.54
C VAL A 108 2.70 10.52 -0.25
N CYS A 109 3.15 11.16 0.82
CA CYS A 109 3.15 10.60 2.16
C CYS A 109 2.32 11.48 3.08
N ARG A 110 1.51 10.85 3.93
CA ARG A 110 0.86 11.48 5.08
C ARG A 110 1.41 10.93 6.38
N GLN A 111 1.52 11.79 7.37
CA GLN A 111 1.93 11.45 8.73
C GLN A 111 1.00 12.13 9.74
N SER A 112 0.57 11.40 10.76
CA SER A 112 -0.27 11.92 11.84
C SER A 112 0.04 11.23 13.18
N GLU A 113 -0.13 11.96 14.28
CA GLU A 113 0.08 11.46 15.64
C GLU A 113 -1.26 11.43 16.39
N HIS A 114 -1.52 10.31 17.05
CA HIS A 114 -2.80 10.00 17.70
C HIS A 114 -2.55 9.54 19.14
N PRO A 115 -3.34 10.00 20.12
CA PRO A 115 -3.38 9.36 21.44
C PRO A 115 -3.79 7.89 21.32
N ASP A 116 -3.07 6.98 21.97
CA ASP A 116 -3.44 5.57 22.13
C ASP A 116 -4.53 5.47 23.21
N ALA A 117 -5.74 5.94 22.86
CA ALA A 117 -6.88 5.98 23.76
C ALA A 117 -8.22 6.06 23.00
N ALA A 118 -9.26 5.50 23.59
CA ALA A 118 -10.64 5.64 23.12
C ALA A 118 -11.22 7.02 23.48
N VAL A 119 -10.76 8.05 22.78
CA VAL A 119 -11.16 9.46 22.98
C VAL A 119 -11.67 10.09 21.69
N ALA A 120 -12.40 11.20 21.79
CA ALA A 120 -12.89 11.93 20.62
C ALA A 120 -11.71 12.33 19.70
N GLY A 121 -11.89 12.09 18.40
CA GLY A 121 -10.88 12.39 17.38
C GLY A 121 -9.67 11.46 17.38
N SER A 122 -9.74 10.32 18.08
CA SER A 122 -8.71 9.27 18.07
C SER A 122 -9.25 7.86 18.39
N ALA A 123 -8.35 6.88 18.44
CA ALA A 123 -8.66 5.48 18.74
C ALA A 123 -7.46 4.76 19.38
N PRO A 124 -7.70 3.77 20.26
CA PRO A 124 -6.65 2.96 20.87
C PRO A 124 -5.96 2.07 19.82
N TRP A 125 -4.77 1.58 20.19
CA TRP A 125 -3.93 0.70 19.38
C TRP A 125 -4.70 -0.46 18.74
N THR A 126 -5.54 -1.13 19.53
CA THR A 126 -6.29 -2.31 19.10
C THR A 126 -7.27 -2.00 17.97
N GLU A 127 -7.88 -0.81 17.96
CA GLU A 127 -8.79 -0.39 16.88
C GLU A 127 -8.02 0.01 15.62
N PHE A 128 -6.82 0.59 15.75
CA PHE A 128 -5.94 0.84 14.61
C PHE A 128 -5.48 -0.45 13.97
N GLU A 129 -5.06 -1.42 14.77
CA GLU A 129 -4.61 -2.72 14.26
C GLU A 129 -5.76 -3.49 13.60
N ASP A 130 -6.92 -3.57 14.26
CA ASP A 130 -8.12 -4.20 13.71
C ASP A 130 -8.56 -3.56 12.40
N GLY A 131 -8.70 -2.23 12.36
CA GLY A 131 -9.26 -1.55 11.19
C GLY A 131 -8.27 -1.30 10.04
N LEU A 132 -6.96 -1.32 10.28
CA LEU A 132 -5.96 -0.97 9.26
C LEU A 132 -5.02 -2.13 8.88
N ARG A 133 -4.99 -3.22 9.65
CA ARG A 133 -4.17 -4.40 9.33
C ARG A 133 -5.03 -5.61 8.98
N SER A 134 -5.92 -6.00 9.90
CA SER A 134 -6.78 -7.16 9.75
C SER A 134 -7.96 -6.85 8.84
N GLU A 135 -8.27 -7.74 7.89
CA GLU A 135 -9.38 -7.56 6.95
C GLU A 135 -9.40 -6.16 6.32
N HIS A 136 -8.19 -5.64 5.99
CA HIS A 136 -7.96 -4.24 5.65
C HIS A 136 -8.89 -3.75 4.52
N ALA A 137 -9.05 -4.56 3.46
CA ALA A 137 -9.90 -4.19 2.33
C ALA A 137 -11.39 -4.14 2.72
N GLU A 138 -11.87 -5.11 3.49
CA GLU A 138 -13.25 -5.14 3.98
C GLU A 138 -13.57 -3.95 4.90
N HIS A 139 -12.70 -3.66 5.86
CA HIS A 139 -12.85 -2.49 6.72
C HIS A 139 -12.79 -1.19 5.92
N GLU A 140 -11.91 -1.08 4.93
CA GLU A 140 -11.87 0.09 4.04
C GLU A 140 -13.20 0.29 3.30
N MET A 141 -13.87 -0.79 2.88
CA MET A 141 -15.21 -0.72 2.28
C MET A 141 -16.27 -0.19 3.25
N GLU A 142 -16.16 -0.45 4.55
CA GLU A 142 -17.11 0.05 5.55
C GLU A 142 -16.98 1.56 5.76
N TYR A 143 -15.76 2.10 5.78
CA TYR A 143 -15.51 3.51 6.13
C TYR A 143 -15.22 4.43 4.96
N THR A 144 -14.88 3.90 3.78
CA THR A 144 -14.57 4.70 2.59
C THR A 144 -15.76 4.73 1.63
N PRO A 145 -16.53 5.83 1.55
CA PRO A 145 -17.79 5.85 0.80
C PRO A 145 -17.67 5.56 -0.69
N SER A 146 -16.47 5.72 -1.26
CA SER A 146 -16.22 5.42 -2.67
C SER A 146 -15.94 3.95 -2.93
N VAL A 147 -15.50 3.18 -1.93
CA VAL A 147 -15.27 1.73 -2.06
C VAL A 147 -16.62 1.04 -2.00
N THR A 148 -16.96 0.33 -3.06
CA THR A 148 -18.30 -0.25 -3.28
C THR A 148 -18.27 -1.76 -3.49
N GLY A 149 -17.09 -2.36 -3.51
CA GLY A 149 -16.93 -3.79 -3.63
C GLY A 149 -15.51 -4.20 -3.32
N VAL A 150 -15.38 -5.30 -2.58
CA VAL A 150 -14.14 -5.98 -2.25
C VAL A 150 -14.35 -7.45 -2.53
N GLU A 151 -13.42 -8.05 -3.27
CA GLU A 151 -13.42 -9.47 -3.56
C GLU A 151 -12.02 -10.04 -3.30
N ARG A 152 -11.90 -10.90 -2.29
CA ARG A 152 -10.65 -11.62 -2.01
C ARG A 152 -10.42 -12.69 -3.09
N LEU A 153 -9.32 -12.57 -3.82
CA LEU A 153 -8.95 -13.46 -4.91
C LEU A 153 -8.09 -14.63 -4.43
N LEU A 154 -7.12 -14.36 -3.56
CA LEU A 154 -6.15 -15.33 -3.03
C LEU A 154 -5.74 -14.93 -1.61
N GLN A 155 -5.29 -15.91 -0.82
CA GLN A 155 -4.76 -15.70 0.53
C GLN A 155 -3.73 -16.78 0.85
N TRP A 156 -2.66 -16.39 1.55
CA TRP A 156 -1.69 -17.28 2.15
C TRP A 156 -1.77 -17.14 3.66
N THR A 157 -1.55 -18.25 4.34
CA THR A 157 -1.72 -18.35 5.79
C THR A 157 -0.41 -18.06 6.51
N GLU A 158 -0.49 -17.59 7.76
CA GLU A 158 0.68 -17.37 8.62
C GLU A 158 1.54 -18.64 8.72
N GLN A 159 0.93 -19.84 8.76
CA GLN A 159 1.65 -21.10 8.84
C GLN A 159 2.56 -21.35 7.63
N GLU A 160 2.23 -20.80 6.46
CA GLU A 160 3.03 -20.95 5.24
C GLU A 160 4.24 -19.99 5.21
N ILE A 161 4.17 -18.89 5.96
CA ILE A 161 5.16 -17.81 5.91
C ILE A 161 6.08 -17.86 7.13
N GLY A 162 5.49 -17.98 8.32
CA GLY A 162 6.15 -17.94 9.62
C GLY A 162 6.74 -16.57 9.95
N GLU A 163 7.54 -16.53 11.03
CA GLU A 163 8.26 -15.33 11.44
C GLU A 163 9.40 -14.99 10.47
N LEU A 164 9.64 -13.69 10.30
CA LEU A 164 10.68 -13.14 9.42
C LEU A 164 11.59 -12.19 10.20
N ASP A 165 12.87 -12.52 10.28
CA ASP A 165 13.88 -11.65 10.89
C ASP A 165 14.72 -10.97 9.81
N MET A 166 14.68 -9.63 9.75
CA MET A 166 15.50 -8.86 8.83
C MET A 166 15.85 -7.49 9.39
N ASN A 167 17.11 -7.07 9.20
CA ASN A 167 17.62 -5.75 9.61
C ASN A 167 17.35 -5.40 11.09
N GLY A 168 17.39 -6.40 11.98
CA GLY A 168 17.12 -6.20 13.41
C GLY A 168 15.64 -5.99 13.75
N VAL A 169 14.73 -6.33 12.84
CA VAL A 169 13.29 -6.31 13.05
C VAL A 169 12.74 -7.73 12.88
N THR A 170 11.99 -8.22 13.86
CA THR A 170 11.18 -9.43 13.71
C THR A 170 9.79 -9.04 13.27
N PHE A 171 9.35 -9.61 12.15
CA PHE A 171 7.97 -9.56 11.69
C PHE A 171 7.23 -10.84 12.11
N LYS A 172 6.01 -10.65 12.59
CA LYS A 172 5.09 -11.71 13.03
C LYS A 172 3.71 -11.47 12.44
N ASP A 173 2.81 -12.45 12.59
CA ASP A 173 1.44 -12.38 12.11
C ASP A 173 1.40 -11.96 10.62
N VAL A 174 2.27 -12.58 9.82
CA VAL A 174 2.47 -12.18 8.42
C VAL A 174 1.32 -12.71 7.59
N ASP A 175 0.48 -11.80 7.11
CA ASP A 175 -0.65 -12.09 6.24
C ASP A 175 -0.35 -11.63 4.82
N VAL A 176 -0.67 -12.48 3.85
CA VAL A 176 -0.50 -12.17 2.42
C VAL A 176 -1.78 -12.49 1.68
N GLU A 177 -2.29 -11.53 0.91
CA GLU A 177 -3.57 -11.67 0.20
C GLU A 177 -3.58 -10.90 -1.12
N VAL A 178 -4.52 -11.27 -2.01
CA VAL A 178 -4.81 -10.50 -3.22
C VAL A 178 -6.28 -10.11 -3.20
N ASN A 179 -6.56 -8.82 -3.21
CA ASN A 179 -7.92 -8.28 -3.21
C ASN A 179 -8.19 -7.51 -4.50
N LEU A 180 -9.40 -7.66 -5.03
CA LEU A 180 -9.98 -6.76 -6.03
C LEU A 180 -10.84 -5.72 -5.31
N ILE A 181 -10.45 -4.46 -5.38
CA ILE A 181 -11.12 -3.34 -4.70
C ILE A 181 -11.73 -2.43 -5.76
N THR A 182 -13.03 -2.12 -5.65
CA THR A 182 -13.76 -1.31 -6.64
C THR A 182 -14.28 -0.02 -6.04
N HIS A 183 -13.81 1.10 -6.60
CA HIS A 183 -14.31 2.44 -6.32
C HIS A 183 -15.36 2.87 -7.34
N THR A 184 -16.51 3.32 -6.85
CA THR A 184 -17.56 3.95 -7.65
C THR A 184 -17.72 5.42 -7.28
N PHE A 185 -17.73 6.29 -8.28
CA PHE A 185 -17.81 7.74 -8.09
C PHE A 185 -19.11 8.28 -8.68
N HIS A 186 -19.70 9.27 -8.01
CA HIS A 186 -20.92 9.93 -8.45
C HIS A 186 -20.61 11.27 -9.17
N PRO A 187 -21.34 11.61 -10.24
CA PRO A 187 -22.38 10.81 -10.90
C PRO A 187 -21.80 9.70 -11.79
N THR A 188 -22.33 8.47 -11.64
CA THR A 188 -21.86 7.25 -12.33
C THR A 188 -22.04 7.29 -13.86
N ALA A 189 -22.93 8.15 -14.36
CA ALA A 189 -23.10 8.37 -15.79
C ALA A 189 -21.87 9.04 -16.46
N LEU A 190 -21.08 9.80 -15.69
CA LEU A 190 -19.94 10.58 -16.19
C LEU A 190 -18.60 9.97 -15.78
N ILE A 191 -18.56 9.25 -14.66
CA ILE A 191 -17.32 8.78 -14.06
C ILE A 191 -17.35 7.25 -13.99
N SER A 192 -16.56 6.59 -14.86
CA SER A 192 -16.37 5.14 -14.81
C SER A 192 -15.85 4.70 -13.43
N PRO A 193 -16.32 3.55 -12.92
CA PRO A 193 -15.73 2.91 -11.74
C PRO A 193 -14.24 2.60 -11.96
N ARG A 194 -13.47 2.57 -10.87
CA ARG A 194 -12.07 2.13 -10.87
C ARG A 194 -11.97 0.85 -10.08
N SER A 195 -11.32 -0.14 -10.64
CA SER A 195 -10.99 -1.37 -9.91
C SER A 195 -9.48 -1.51 -9.82
N PHE A 196 -9.01 -1.84 -8.62
CA PHE A 196 -7.61 -2.03 -8.28
C PHE A 196 -7.43 -3.48 -7.86
N ILE A 197 -6.36 -4.12 -8.33
CA ILE A 197 -5.96 -5.43 -7.82
C ILE A 197 -4.74 -5.21 -6.94
N SER A 198 -4.95 -5.36 -5.64
CA SER A 198 -3.95 -5.11 -4.60
C SER A 198 -3.40 -6.42 -4.09
N PHE A 199 -2.12 -6.68 -4.34
CA PHE A 199 -1.36 -7.72 -3.66
C PHE A 199 -0.82 -7.16 -2.34
N THR A 200 -1.40 -7.59 -1.23
CA THR A 200 -1.20 -7.01 0.09
C THR A 200 -0.34 -7.94 0.95
N ILE A 201 0.66 -7.38 1.61
CA ILE A 201 1.45 -8.03 2.66
C ILE A 201 1.27 -7.18 3.91
N SER A 202 0.85 -7.79 5.02
CA SER A 202 0.78 -7.12 6.31
C SER A 202 1.50 -7.93 7.39
N ALA A 203 2.02 -7.25 8.41
CA ALA A 203 2.70 -7.89 9.52
C ALA A 203 2.72 -6.98 10.75
N THR A 204 2.71 -7.58 11.94
CA THR A 204 3.17 -6.89 13.15
C THR A 204 4.70 -6.96 13.21
N TYR A 205 5.34 -6.04 13.93
CA TYR A 205 6.78 -6.04 14.06
C TYR A 205 7.27 -5.56 15.42
N ASP A 206 8.42 -6.09 15.83
CA ASP A 206 9.19 -5.69 17.00
C ASP A 206 10.66 -5.47 16.57
N ALA A 207 11.21 -4.30 16.85
CA ALA A 207 12.58 -3.95 16.53
C ALA A 207 13.49 -4.28 17.72
N HIS A 208 14.49 -5.13 17.49
CA HIS A 208 15.42 -5.59 18.53
C HIS A 208 16.39 -4.50 19.03
N SER A 209 16.54 -3.41 18.28
CA SER A 209 17.50 -2.36 18.62
C SER A 209 16.80 -1.19 19.33
N ASN A 210 17.42 -0.70 20.41
CA ASN A 210 17.10 0.60 21.00
C ASN A 210 17.63 1.77 20.14
N GLU A 211 17.93 1.52 18.86
CA GLU A 211 18.37 2.55 17.92
C GLU A 211 17.22 3.57 17.73
N PRO A 212 17.45 4.86 17.98
CA PRO A 212 16.40 5.88 17.88
C PRO A 212 15.81 6.01 16.47
N SER A 213 16.44 5.41 15.46
CA SER A 213 16.03 5.48 14.05
C SER A 213 14.83 4.60 13.70
N TYR A 214 14.50 3.58 14.51
CA TYR A 214 13.35 2.71 14.27
C TYR A 214 12.33 2.80 15.42
N PRO A 215 11.01 2.87 15.11
CA PRO A 215 10.01 2.62 16.14
C PRO A 215 10.16 1.20 16.69
N SER A 216 10.14 1.04 18.01
CA SER A 216 10.36 -0.24 18.68
C SER A 216 9.31 -1.31 18.36
N LYS A 217 8.06 -0.91 18.12
CA LYS A 217 6.97 -1.85 17.83
C LYS A 217 5.91 -1.20 16.96
N GLY A 218 5.32 -1.98 16.08
CA GLY A 218 4.16 -1.54 15.32
C GLY A 218 3.55 -2.60 14.41
N PHE A 219 2.81 -2.15 13.41
CA PHE A 219 2.42 -2.97 12.26
C PHE A 219 2.62 -2.20 10.96
N ILE A 220 2.72 -2.96 9.87
CA ILE A 220 2.92 -2.44 8.53
C ILE A 220 2.02 -3.19 7.54
N THR A 221 1.50 -2.46 6.55
CA THR A 221 0.73 -2.97 5.43
C THR A 221 1.36 -2.44 4.15
N VAL A 222 1.64 -3.33 3.21
CA VAL A 222 2.27 -3.03 1.91
C VAL A 222 1.31 -3.48 0.82
N GLN A 223 0.97 -2.58 -0.10
CA GLN A 223 0.06 -2.88 -1.21
C GLN A 223 0.81 -2.70 -2.54
N ILE A 224 0.85 -3.78 -3.33
CA ILE A 224 1.57 -3.87 -4.60
C ILE A 224 0.54 -4.04 -5.73
N PRO A 225 0.56 -3.20 -6.78
CA PRO A 225 -0.43 -3.29 -7.84
C PRO A 225 -0.19 -4.51 -8.73
N LEU A 226 -1.27 -5.22 -9.07
CA LEU A 226 -1.29 -6.25 -10.12
C LEU A 226 -2.15 -5.80 -11.31
N HIS A 227 -1.83 -6.30 -12.50
CA HIS A 227 -2.66 -6.07 -13.69
C HIS A 227 -3.28 -7.39 -14.19
N PRO A 228 -4.59 -7.42 -14.49
CA PRO A 228 -5.24 -8.62 -15.02
C PRO A 228 -4.98 -8.76 -16.53
N ASP A 229 -3.74 -9.11 -16.88
CA ASP A 229 -3.37 -9.44 -18.26
C ASP A 229 -3.82 -10.87 -18.58
N PRO A 230 -4.61 -11.12 -19.66
CA PRO A 230 -5.05 -12.46 -20.05
C PRO A 230 -3.93 -13.48 -20.27
N THR A 231 -2.70 -13.04 -20.54
CA THR A 231 -1.53 -13.89 -20.79
C THR A 231 -0.81 -14.31 -19.51
N THR A 232 -0.93 -13.54 -18.42
CA THR A 232 -0.23 -13.81 -17.15
C THR A 232 -1.19 -14.17 -16.01
N THR A 233 -2.46 -13.79 -16.12
CA THR A 233 -3.49 -14.05 -15.12
C THR A 233 -4.07 -15.45 -15.34
N PRO A 234 -4.08 -16.32 -14.33
CA PRO A 234 -4.74 -17.63 -14.42
C PRO A 234 -6.21 -17.50 -14.84
N THR A 235 -6.66 -18.38 -15.72
CA THR A 235 -8.01 -18.30 -16.32
C THR A 235 -9.12 -18.16 -15.29
N ALA A 236 -9.13 -19.01 -14.24
CA ALA A 236 -10.14 -18.96 -13.20
C ALA A 236 -10.16 -17.62 -12.45
N ILE A 237 -8.99 -17.04 -12.16
CA ILE A 237 -8.87 -15.74 -11.50
C ILE A 237 -9.34 -14.62 -12.43
N HIS A 238 -8.93 -14.68 -13.70
CA HIS A 238 -9.33 -13.70 -14.70
C HIS A 238 -10.85 -13.69 -14.93
N GLU A 239 -11.49 -14.86 -14.96
CA GLU A 239 -12.95 -15.00 -15.02
C GLU A 239 -13.63 -14.45 -13.76
N LYS A 240 -13.09 -14.78 -12.58
CA LYS A 240 -13.57 -14.23 -11.30
C LYS A 240 -13.54 -12.69 -11.32
N ILE A 241 -12.41 -12.10 -11.69
CA ILE A 241 -12.24 -10.64 -11.83
C ILE A 241 -13.28 -10.06 -12.79
N LYS A 242 -13.41 -10.64 -13.99
CA LYS A 242 -14.37 -10.17 -15.00
C LYS A 242 -15.82 -10.21 -14.53
N SER A 243 -16.17 -11.21 -13.71
CA SER A 243 -17.52 -11.35 -13.16
C SER A 243 -17.81 -10.35 -12.02
N ALA A 244 -16.77 -9.96 -11.27
CA ALA A 244 -16.90 -9.09 -10.10
C ALA A 244 -16.87 -7.59 -10.45
N VAL A 245 -16.12 -7.18 -11.49
CA VAL A 245 -15.99 -5.75 -11.82
C VAL A 245 -17.26 -5.18 -12.49
N PRO A 246 -17.67 -3.94 -12.15
CA PRO A 246 -18.73 -3.25 -12.87
C PRO A 246 -18.47 -3.08 -14.36
N ARG A 247 -19.55 -2.89 -15.13
CA ARG A 247 -19.43 -2.53 -16.55
C ARG A 247 -18.67 -1.21 -16.70
N ARG A 248 -17.78 -1.15 -17.71
CA ARG A 248 -16.96 0.03 -18.04
C ARG A 248 -15.96 0.42 -16.93
N THR A 249 -15.63 -0.51 -16.03
CA THR A 249 -14.53 -0.35 -15.09
C THR A 249 -13.25 -0.02 -15.82
N ILE A 250 -12.48 0.90 -15.24
CA ILE A 250 -11.10 1.18 -15.61
C ILE A 250 -10.22 0.52 -14.57
N PHE A 251 -9.29 -0.34 -14.99
CA PHE A 251 -8.27 -0.86 -14.08
C PHE A 251 -7.27 0.26 -13.77
N ALA A 252 -7.23 0.63 -12.51
CA ALA A 252 -6.34 1.62 -11.95
C ALA A 252 -5.30 0.92 -11.09
N ASN A 253 -4.19 1.60 -10.82
CA ASN A 253 -3.08 1.04 -10.07
C ASN A 253 -2.73 1.97 -8.91
N TYR A 254 -2.40 1.41 -7.76
CA TYR A 254 -1.70 2.12 -6.71
C TYR A 254 -0.70 1.20 -6.04
N ALA A 255 0.35 1.78 -5.50
CA ALA A 255 1.20 1.12 -4.52
C ALA A 255 1.15 1.93 -3.23
N SER A 256 1.22 1.25 -2.09
CA SER A 256 1.24 1.91 -0.79
C SER A 256 2.11 1.17 0.22
N VAL A 257 2.61 1.93 1.19
CA VAL A 257 3.21 1.44 2.41
C VAL A 257 2.61 2.23 3.56
N GLU A 258 1.93 1.53 4.45
CA GLU A 258 1.27 2.08 5.62
C GLU A 258 1.86 1.48 6.89
N ARG A 259 2.25 2.33 7.85
CA ARG A 259 2.85 1.92 9.12
C ARG A 259 2.16 2.65 10.27
N VAL A 260 1.74 1.90 11.28
CA VAL A 260 1.36 2.44 12.58
C VAL A 260 2.37 1.96 13.61
N ALA A 261 2.96 2.91 14.32
CA ALA A 261 4.08 2.66 15.23
C ALA A 261 3.78 3.23 16.62
N LYS A 262 4.11 2.49 17.68
CA LYS A 262 4.11 3.03 19.04
C LYS A 262 5.29 3.98 19.21
N LYS A 263 5.06 5.15 19.78
CA LYS A 263 6.14 6.09 20.11
C LYS A 263 6.99 5.49 21.23
N ASN A 264 8.31 5.44 21.03
CA ASN A 264 9.24 4.97 22.06
C ASN A 264 9.02 5.80 23.34
N ARG A 265 8.85 5.13 24.49
CA ARG A 265 8.51 5.77 25.76
C ARG A 265 9.58 6.81 26.12
N PRO A 266 9.23 8.10 26.36
CA PRO A 266 10.20 9.03 26.89
C PRO A 266 10.63 8.60 28.30
N PRO A 267 11.88 8.88 28.72
CA PRO A 267 12.36 8.49 30.04
C PRO A 267 11.57 9.21 31.15
N VAL A 268 10.67 8.46 31.80
CA VAL A 268 10.08 8.55 33.16
C VAL A 268 9.60 9.92 33.72
N SER A 269 9.77 11.06 33.04
CA SER A 269 9.49 12.39 33.62
C SER A 269 8.32 13.15 32.97
N SER A 270 7.54 12.53 32.09
CA SER A 270 6.31 13.15 31.60
C SER A 270 5.15 12.16 31.65
N SER A 271 4.04 12.58 32.25
CA SER A 271 2.71 11.98 32.15
C SER A 271 2.12 12.10 30.74
N SER A 272 2.96 12.03 29.71
CA SER A 272 2.50 12.09 28.32
C SER A 272 1.73 10.81 28.02
N GLN A 273 0.47 10.97 27.58
CA GLN A 273 -0.34 9.87 27.07
C GLN A 273 0.47 9.12 26.00
N GLN A 274 0.38 7.79 26.01
CA GLN A 274 0.97 6.97 24.96
C GLN A 274 0.46 7.46 23.61
N GLN A 275 1.37 7.69 22.67
CA GLN A 275 1.04 8.16 21.33
C GLN A 275 1.46 7.11 20.31
N GLN A 276 0.72 7.08 19.22
CA GLN A 276 1.01 6.28 18.05
C GLN A 276 1.15 7.17 16.82
N HIS A 277 2.11 6.82 15.97
CA HIS A 277 2.41 7.53 14.74
C HIS A 277 1.91 6.71 13.57
N TRP A 278 1.01 7.29 12.79
CA TRP A 278 0.45 6.70 11.59
C TRP A 278 1.03 7.38 10.35
N THR A 279 1.78 6.62 9.56
CA THR A 279 2.40 7.04 8.29
C THR A 279 1.81 6.22 7.14
N MET A 280 1.46 6.87 6.03
CA MET A 280 1.11 6.19 4.78
C MET A 280 1.78 6.89 3.62
N ALA A 281 2.57 6.16 2.85
CA ALA A 281 3.15 6.60 1.59
C ALA A 281 2.46 5.88 0.43
N THR A 282 2.02 6.61 -0.59
CA THR A 282 1.30 6.02 -1.73
C THR A 282 1.61 6.73 -3.04
N THR A 283 1.48 5.97 -4.13
CA THR A 283 1.46 6.45 -5.51
C THR A 283 0.25 5.83 -6.19
N SER A 284 -0.41 6.56 -7.08
CA SER A 284 -1.61 6.07 -7.76
C SER A 284 -1.74 6.62 -9.18
N ASP A 285 -2.37 5.82 -10.03
CA ASP A 285 -2.84 6.15 -11.37
C ASP A 285 -4.26 5.61 -11.55
N ALA A 286 -5.23 6.53 -11.56
CA ALA A 286 -6.65 6.25 -11.78
C ALA A 286 -6.97 5.76 -13.21
N GLY A 287 -5.99 5.81 -14.12
CA GLY A 287 -6.11 5.39 -15.50
C GLY A 287 -7.10 6.22 -16.32
N GLY A 288 -7.41 5.72 -17.52
CA GLY A 288 -8.33 6.37 -18.44
C GLY A 288 -7.87 7.75 -18.90
N LEU A 289 -8.82 8.68 -18.98
CA LEU A 289 -8.60 10.03 -19.51
C LEU A 289 -8.37 11.10 -18.42
N ILE A 290 -8.30 10.73 -17.14
CA ILE A 290 -8.08 11.73 -16.07
C ILE A 290 -6.62 12.19 -16.15
N PRO A 291 -6.35 13.47 -16.47
CA PRO A 291 -4.98 13.95 -16.59
C PRO A 291 -4.23 13.80 -15.27
N GLN A 292 -2.98 13.37 -15.36
CA GLN A 292 -2.13 13.13 -14.18
C GLN A 292 -1.96 14.37 -13.28
N TRP A 293 -1.97 15.57 -13.85
CA TRP A 293 -1.91 16.80 -13.05
C TRP A 293 -3.17 17.00 -12.19
N VAL A 294 -4.34 16.49 -12.60
CA VAL A 294 -5.58 16.51 -11.79
C VAL A 294 -5.46 15.51 -10.64
N GLN A 295 -5.03 14.29 -10.94
CA GLN A 295 -4.87 13.22 -9.94
C GLN A 295 -3.87 13.60 -8.84
N ARG A 296 -2.91 14.48 -9.14
CA ARG A 296 -1.87 14.93 -8.20
C ARG A 296 -2.20 16.25 -7.51
N ASN A 297 -3.29 16.91 -7.89
CA ASN A 297 -3.63 18.23 -7.38
C ASN A 297 -4.49 18.13 -6.12
N TRP A 298 -4.03 18.76 -5.04
CA TRP A 298 -4.78 18.88 -3.78
C TRP A 298 -6.17 19.51 -3.97
N THR A 299 -6.24 20.65 -4.66
CA THR A 299 -7.45 21.46 -4.82
C THR A 299 -8.52 20.73 -5.63
N LEU A 300 -8.11 19.90 -6.58
CA LEU A 300 -9.01 19.09 -7.41
C LEU A 300 -9.38 17.73 -6.81
N GLY A 301 -8.99 17.48 -5.56
CA GLY A 301 -9.33 16.23 -4.88
C GLY A 301 -8.53 15.02 -5.33
N GLY A 302 -7.32 15.24 -5.84
CA GLY A 302 -6.39 14.18 -6.16
C GLY A 302 -5.87 13.41 -4.93
N VAL A 303 -4.93 12.50 -5.17
CA VAL A 303 -4.31 11.60 -4.18
C VAL A 303 -3.92 12.30 -2.88
N PRO A 304 -3.26 13.49 -2.88
CA PRO A 304 -2.92 14.16 -1.63
C PRO A 304 -4.11 14.48 -0.73
N ARG A 305 -5.26 14.82 -1.31
CA ARG A 305 -6.47 15.12 -0.54
C ARG A 305 -7.17 13.84 -0.08
N ALA A 306 -7.20 12.83 -0.93
CA ALA A 306 -7.78 11.53 -0.61
C ALA A 306 -7.10 10.92 0.62
N VAL A 307 -5.77 10.79 0.60
CA VAL A 307 -5.05 10.19 1.74
C VAL A 307 -5.27 10.95 3.05
N VAL A 308 -5.40 12.29 3.01
CA VAL A 308 -5.73 13.07 4.20
C VAL A 308 -7.15 12.76 4.69
N ALA A 309 -8.12 12.67 3.79
CA ALA A 309 -9.52 12.38 4.14
C ALA A 309 -9.66 11.02 4.85
N ASP A 310 -8.89 10.00 4.42
CA ASP A 310 -8.95 8.64 4.97
C ASP A 310 -8.72 8.60 6.48
N VAL A 311 -7.87 9.47 7.02
CA VAL A 311 -7.64 9.58 8.47
C VAL A 311 -8.92 9.91 9.22
N GLY A 312 -9.71 10.86 8.71
CA GLY A 312 -10.97 11.25 9.32
C GLY A 312 -12.02 10.15 9.19
N LEU A 313 -12.11 9.53 8.01
CA LEU A 313 -13.03 8.41 7.75
C LEU A 313 -12.80 7.25 8.71
N PHE A 314 -11.54 6.83 8.88
CA PHE A 314 -11.17 5.78 9.82
C PHE A 314 -11.56 6.14 11.27
N ILE A 315 -11.21 7.34 11.75
CA ILE A 315 -11.52 7.75 13.13
C ILE A 315 -13.03 7.87 13.38
N ASP A 316 -13.79 8.33 12.38
CA ASP A 316 -15.26 8.38 12.45
C ASP A 316 -15.85 6.97 12.55
N TRP A 317 -15.36 6.05 11.72
CA TRP A 317 -15.76 4.64 11.73
C TRP A 317 -15.46 3.95 13.07
N SER A 318 -14.25 4.10 13.59
CA SER A 318 -13.87 3.59 14.91
C SER A 318 -14.78 4.12 16.01
N THR A 319 -15.11 5.41 15.96
CA THR A 319 -16.03 6.04 16.93
C THR A 319 -17.45 5.48 16.82
N LYS A 320 -17.95 5.27 15.61
CA LYS A 320 -19.27 4.68 15.37
C LYS A 320 -19.34 3.22 15.85
N ARG A 321 -18.30 2.42 15.61
CA ARG A 321 -18.24 1.02 16.07
C ARG A 321 -18.28 0.92 17.59
N ARG A 322 -17.53 1.75 18.30
CA ARG A 322 -17.61 1.85 19.77
C ARG A 322 -19.00 2.20 20.30
N ALA A 323 -19.77 3.00 19.55
CA ALA A 323 -21.12 3.38 19.97
C ALA A 323 -22.16 2.26 19.75
N LEU A 324 -21.81 1.22 18.97
CA LEU A 324 -22.66 0.06 18.67
C LEU A 324 -22.34 -1.16 19.54
N SER A 325 -21.18 -1.18 20.21
CA SER A 325 -20.74 -2.23 21.16
C SER A 325 -21.22 -1.95 22.58
#